data_AF-A0A3B8ZKF7-F1
#
_entry.id   AF-A0A3B8ZKF7-F1
#
_cell.length_a   1.000
_cell.length_b   1.000
_cell.length_c   1.000
_cell.angle_alpha   90.00
_cell.angle_beta   90.00
_cell.angle_gamma   90.00
#
_symmetry.space_group_name_H-M   'P 1'
#
loop_
_entity.id
_entity.type
_entity.pdbx_description
1 polymer ?
#
loop_
_entity_poly.entity_id
_entity_poly.type
_entity_poly.pdbx_seq_one_letter_code
_entity_poly.pdbx_strand_id
1 'polypeptide(L)'
;MATLTPGAWLGVDLYVRRRAKDQATLLFREDQPVDWAALETLQEGSDEFKVFVDRKHQQRYQQYLRDQWRDLTTDSRSPISTRLNVMSEVVRDVLSEQFKGSEAKNTDKLLEVTMDLAENAVKVINSQNIVLEELFDVLRHDYGTFAHSTNVSMYAVLLAKELGLSIKDQTDIAAGGLLHDIGKIDIDAQILN
;
A
#
# COMPACT_ATOMS: atom_id res chain seq x y z
N MET A 1 7.68 -4.60 -7.04
CA MET A 1 8.87 -4.67 -6.15
C MET A 1 8.78 -3.70 -4.99
N ALA A 2 8.05 -2.58 -5.15
CA ALA A 2 7.84 -1.55 -4.14
C ALA A 2 7.82 -2.04 -2.68
N THR A 3 7.00 -3.03 -2.38
CA THR A 3 6.75 -3.51 -1.03
C THR A 3 7.80 -4.46 -0.47
N LEU A 4 8.88 -4.78 -1.20
CA LEU A 4 9.88 -5.78 -0.79
C LEU A 4 11.13 -5.10 -0.22
N THR A 5 11.55 -5.50 0.98
CA THR A 5 12.81 -5.02 1.60
C THR A 5 13.99 -5.93 1.23
N PRO A 6 15.19 -5.38 0.92
CA PRO A 6 16.41 -6.16 0.72
C PRO A 6 16.71 -7.07 1.92
N GLY A 7 16.99 -8.35 1.67
CA GLY A 7 17.32 -9.32 2.72
C GLY A 7 16.17 -9.73 3.63
N ALA A 8 14.95 -9.24 3.39
CA ALA A 8 13.79 -9.65 4.18
C ALA A 8 13.47 -11.13 3.96
N TRP A 9 13.05 -11.78 5.05
CA TRP A 9 12.55 -13.14 5.03
C TRP A 9 11.03 -13.11 4.92
N LEU A 10 10.52 -13.11 3.69
CA LEU A 10 9.08 -13.02 3.43
C LEU A 10 8.36 -14.33 3.76
N GLY A 11 9.05 -15.45 3.62
CA GLY A 11 8.46 -16.76 3.84
C GLY A 11 7.40 -17.13 2.79
N VAL A 12 7.52 -16.59 1.59
CA VAL A 12 6.60 -16.83 0.47
C VAL A 12 7.39 -17.07 -0.80
N ASP A 13 6.86 -17.92 -1.67
CA ASP A 13 7.37 -18.03 -3.04
C ASP A 13 7.01 -16.75 -3.82
N LEU A 14 8.02 -16.11 -4.42
CA LEU A 14 7.85 -14.96 -5.30
C LEU A 14 8.04 -15.38 -6.74
N TYR A 15 7.12 -14.98 -7.61
CA TYR A 15 7.18 -15.24 -9.04
C TYR A 15 7.24 -13.93 -9.82
N VAL A 16 7.94 -13.94 -10.95
CA VAL A 16 8.04 -12.79 -11.86
C VAL A 16 7.44 -13.14 -13.21
N ARG A 17 6.73 -12.17 -13.81
CA ARG A 17 6.24 -12.27 -15.19
C ARG A 17 6.52 -10.95 -15.91
N ARG A 18 7.22 -11.03 -17.05
CA ARG A 18 7.56 -9.85 -17.87
C ARG A 18 6.40 -9.48 -18.80
N ARG A 19 5.91 -10.40 -19.64
CA ARG A 19 4.77 -10.11 -20.52
C ARG A 19 3.52 -10.84 -20.08
N ALA A 20 2.35 -10.27 -20.38
CA ALA A 20 1.06 -10.88 -20.00
C ALA A 20 0.87 -12.32 -20.54
N LYS A 21 1.52 -12.66 -21.65
CA LYS A 21 1.48 -13.99 -22.27
C LYS A 21 2.50 -14.97 -21.70
N ASP A 22 3.47 -14.51 -20.93
CA ASP A 22 4.51 -15.36 -20.37
C ASP A 22 4.00 -16.13 -19.14
N GLN A 23 4.56 -17.30 -18.89
CA GLN A 23 4.36 -17.98 -17.61
C GLN A 23 5.14 -17.26 -16.50
N ALA A 24 4.53 -17.17 -15.32
CA ALA A 24 5.21 -16.65 -14.15
C ALA A 24 6.34 -17.61 -13.76
N THR A 25 7.55 -17.09 -13.68
CA THR A 25 8.75 -17.86 -13.33
C THR A 25 9.06 -17.64 -11.86
N LEU A 26 9.41 -18.71 -11.15
CA LEU A 26 9.83 -18.61 -9.75
C LEU A 26 11.10 -17.76 -9.68
N LEU A 27 11.05 -16.73 -8.84
CA LEU A 27 12.15 -15.83 -8.58
C LEU A 27 12.87 -16.21 -7.28
N PHE A 28 12.14 -16.37 -6.19
CA PHE A 28 12.68 -16.80 -4.89
C PHE A 28 11.73 -17.78 -4.20
N ARG A 29 12.29 -18.67 -3.38
CA ARG A 29 11.54 -19.62 -2.56
C ARG A 29 11.29 -19.09 -1.15
N GLU A 30 10.25 -19.60 -0.52
CA GLU A 30 9.87 -19.24 0.87
C GLU A 30 10.97 -19.45 1.93
N ASP A 31 11.95 -20.33 1.67
CA ASP A 31 13.04 -20.65 2.59
C ASP A 31 14.28 -19.77 2.42
N GLN A 32 14.22 -18.76 1.55
CA GLN A 32 15.34 -17.89 1.22
C GLN A 32 15.01 -16.41 1.48
N PRO A 33 16.00 -15.61 1.92
CA PRO A 33 15.85 -14.16 1.95
C PRO A 33 15.67 -13.62 0.52
N VAL A 34 15.02 -12.48 0.41
CA VAL A 34 14.92 -11.75 -0.86
C VAL A 34 16.32 -11.39 -1.35
N ASP A 35 16.73 -11.98 -2.48
CA ASP A 35 17.97 -11.63 -3.16
C ASP A 35 17.76 -10.36 -3.98
N TRP A 36 18.31 -9.27 -3.47
CA TRP A 36 18.16 -7.96 -4.04
C TRP A 36 18.93 -7.80 -5.37
N ALA A 37 20.06 -8.49 -5.53
CA ALA A 37 20.85 -8.42 -6.77
C ALA A 37 20.08 -9.04 -7.95
N ALA A 38 19.37 -10.14 -7.70
CA ALA A 38 18.48 -10.73 -8.69
C ALA A 38 17.31 -9.81 -9.04
N LEU A 39 16.78 -9.02 -8.08
CA LEU A 39 15.75 -8.03 -8.35
C LEU A 39 16.27 -6.83 -9.16
N GLU A 40 17.46 -6.33 -8.86
CA GLU A 40 18.12 -5.24 -9.62
C GLU A 40 18.38 -5.65 -11.07
N THR A 41 18.88 -6.88 -11.28
CA THR A 41 19.09 -7.44 -12.63
C THR A 41 17.78 -7.52 -13.44
N LEU A 42 16.64 -7.70 -12.78
CA LEU A 42 15.33 -7.66 -13.43
C LEU A 42 14.89 -6.25 -13.83
N GLN A 43 15.31 -5.22 -13.08
CA GLN A 43 14.99 -3.81 -13.37
C GLN A 43 15.86 -3.22 -14.48
N GLU A 44 17.09 -3.68 -14.65
CA GLU A 44 17.98 -3.25 -15.75
C GLU A 44 17.45 -3.67 -17.13
N GLY A 45 16.62 -4.71 -17.18
CA GLY A 45 15.86 -5.07 -18.37
C GLY A 45 14.70 -4.09 -18.56
N SER A 46 14.72 -3.29 -19.62
CA SER A 46 13.74 -2.25 -19.97
C SER A 46 12.28 -2.72 -20.19
N ASP A 47 11.95 -3.98 -19.90
CA ASP A 47 10.59 -4.52 -19.98
C ASP A 47 9.92 -4.41 -18.59
N GLU A 48 8.75 -3.77 -18.50
CA GLU A 48 7.92 -3.82 -17.29
C GLU A 48 7.67 -5.29 -16.88
N PHE A 49 7.75 -5.57 -15.59
CA PHE A 49 7.45 -6.89 -15.04
C PHE A 49 6.55 -6.77 -13.82
N LYS A 50 5.77 -7.83 -13.56
CA LYS A 50 4.92 -7.95 -12.37
C LYS A 50 5.44 -9.07 -11.47
N VAL A 51 5.34 -8.84 -10.18
CA VAL A 51 5.69 -9.81 -9.14
C VAL A 51 4.40 -10.39 -8.57
N PHE A 52 4.39 -11.70 -8.34
CA PHE A 52 3.24 -12.45 -7.86
C PHE A 52 3.66 -13.28 -6.64
N VAL A 53 2.71 -13.45 -5.73
CA VAL A 53 2.78 -14.38 -4.61
C VAL A 53 1.69 -15.42 -4.83
N ASP A 54 1.96 -16.69 -4.52
CA ASP A 54 0.94 -17.73 -4.57
C ASP A 54 -0.22 -17.37 -3.62
N ARG A 55 -1.45 -17.63 -4.04
CA ARG A 55 -2.65 -17.37 -3.24
C ARG A 55 -2.59 -18.03 -1.86
N LYS A 56 -1.96 -19.21 -1.72
CA LYS A 56 -1.77 -19.87 -0.41
C LYS A 56 -0.94 -19.04 0.58
N HIS A 57 -0.07 -18.18 0.08
CA HIS A 57 0.84 -17.35 0.87
C HIS A 57 0.33 -15.91 1.07
N GLN A 58 -0.83 -15.56 0.51
CA GLN A 58 -1.40 -14.22 0.58
C GLN A 58 -1.49 -13.69 2.02
N GLN A 59 -1.98 -14.51 2.96
CA GLN A 59 -2.13 -14.08 4.36
C GLN A 59 -0.77 -13.78 5.03
N ARG A 60 0.25 -14.58 4.74
CA ARG A 60 1.60 -14.39 5.28
C ARG A 60 2.25 -13.13 4.73
N TYR A 61 2.09 -12.89 3.43
CA TYR A 61 2.57 -11.66 2.79
C TYR A 61 1.88 -10.41 3.36
N GLN A 62 0.56 -10.47 3.58
CA GLN A 62 -0.17 -9.38 4.23
C GLN A 62 0.31 -9.14 5.67
N GLN A 63 0.62 -10.20 6.42
CA GLN A 63 1.22 -10.06 7.75
C GLN A 63 2.57 -9.35 7.69
N TYR A 64 3.44 -9.71 6.73
CA TYR A 64 4.71 -9.01 6.53
C TYR A 64 4.51 -7.51 6.27
N LEU A 65 3.55 -7.14 5.43
CA LEU A 65 3.23 -5.72 5.21
C LEU A 65 2.75 -5.06 6.50
N ARG A 66 1.85 -5.68 7.26
CA ARG A 66 1.40 -5.15 8.57
C ARG A 66 2.52 -5.00 9.61
N ASP A 67 3.54 -5.83 9.54
CA ASP A 67 4.66 -5.77 10.48
C ASP A 67 5.71 -4.74 10.07
N GLN A 68 5.81 -4.40 8.78
CA GLN A 68 6.90 -3.59 8.23
C GLN A 68 6.44 -2.27 7.62
N TRP A 69 5.14 -2.02 7.49
CA TRP A 69 4.64 -0.86 6.75
C TRP A 69 5.13 0.47 7.34
N ARG A 70 5.30 0.60 8.66
CA ARG A 70 5.82 1.83 9.27
C ARG A 70 7.19 2.19 8.72
N ASP A 71 8.08 1.21 8.61
CA ASP A 71 9.43 1.40 8.07
C ASP A 71 9.37 1.61 6.54
N LEU A 72 8.58 0.81 5.84
CA LEU A 72 8.44 0.89 4.38
C LEU A 72 7.85 2.23 3.91
N THR A 73 6.93 2.82 4.68
CA THR A 73 6.25 4.08 4.34
C THR A 73 7.04 5.32 4.73
N THR A 74 7.99 5.21 5.64
CA THR A 74 8.85 6.32 6.07
C THR A 74 10.23 6.29 5.43
N ASP A 75 10.62 5.20 4.76
CA ASP A 75 11.89 5.12 4.04
C ASP A 75 11.95 6.08 2.84
N SER A 76 12.51 7.26 3.08
CA SER A 76 12.70 8.31 2.07
C SER A 76 13.63 7.92 0.90
N ARG A 77 14.35 6.79 0.98
CA ARG A 77 15.12 6.23 -0.15
C ARG A 77 14.24 5.46 -1.12
N SER A 78 13.06 5.04 -0.69
CA SER A 78 12.08 4.36 -1.54
C SER A 78 11.27 5.37 -2.34
N PRO A 79 10.97 5.08 -3.63
CA PRO A 79 10.09 5.92 -4.45
C PRO A 79 8.75 6.19 -3.76
N ILE A 80 8.12 7.34 -4.01
CA ILE A 80 6.83 7.65 -3.39
C ILE A 80 5.73 6.67 -3.80
N SER A 81 5.78 6.18 -5.04
CA SER A 81 4.90 5.12 -5.55
C SER A 81 4.92 3.90 -4.67
N THR A 82 6.11 3.50 -4.24
CA THR A 82 6.30 2.37 -3.35
C THR A 82 5.61 2.58 -2.01
N ARG A 83 5.85 3.73 -1.38
CA ARG A 83 5.33 4.04 -0.05
C ARG A 83 3.80 4.10 -0.06
N LEU A 84 3.23 4.70 -1.11
CA LEU A 84 1.78 4.77 -1.31
C LEU A 84 1.16 3.38 -1.54
N ASN A 85 1.79 2.53 -2.35
CA ASN A 85 1.30 1.18 -2.59
C ASN A 85 1.28 0.34 -1.30
N VAL A 86 2.31 0.46 -0.46
CA VAL A 86 2.33 -0.19 0.86
C VAL A 86 1.15 0.29 1.71
N MET A 87 0.92 1.60 1.78
CA MET A 87 -0.22 2.17 2.51
C MET A 87 -1.55 1.63 1.98
N SER A 88 -1.77 1.63 0.67
CA SER A 88 -2.99 1.14 0.05
C SER A 88 -3.25 -0.34 0.31
N GLU A 89 -2.21 -1.18 0.28
CA GLU A 89 -2.34 -2.60 0.59
C GLU A 89 -2.68 -2.85 2.05
N VAL A 90 -2.04 -2.13 2.99
CA VAL A 90 -2.35 -2.25 4.42
C VAL A 90 -3.77 -1.75 4.73
N VAL A 91 -4.17 -0.61 4.15
CA VAL A 91 -5.54 -0.09 4.27
C VAL A 91 -6.55 -1.11 3.74
N ARG A 92 -6.32 -1.65 2.54
CA ARG A 92 -7.16 -2.67 1.93
C ARG A 92 -7.32 -3.88 2.84
N ASP A 93 -6.23 -4.38 3.39
CA ASP A 93 -6.23 -5.58 4.19
C ASP A 93 -6.92 -5.37 5.54
N VAL A 94 -6.63 -4.28 6.25
CA VAL A 94 -7.29 -3.91 7.52
C VAL A 94 -8.79 -3.74 7.33
N LEU A 95 -9.20 -3.02 6.27
CA LEU A 95 -10.61 -2.86 5.93
C LEU A 95 -11.23 -4.20 5.51
N SER A 96 -10.52 -5.06 4.79
CA SER A 96 -11.05 -6.38 4.41
C SER A 96 -11.23 -7.30 5.62
N GLU A 97 -10.31 -7.28 6.59
CA GLU A 97 -10.37 -8.10 7.80
C GLU A 97 -11.58 -7.74 8.66
N GLN A 98 -11.81 -6.45 8.88
CA GLN A 98 -12.92 -5.96 9.70
C GLN A 98 -14.31 -6.21 9.10
N PHE A 99 -14.41 -6.35 7.77
CA PHE A 99 -15.69 -6.50 7.08
C PHE A 99 -16.01 -7.94 6.66
N LYS A 100 -15.00 -8.82 6.52
CA LYS A 100 -15.22 -10.24 6.20
C LYS A 100 -15.43 -11.12 7.44
N GLY A 101 -15.04 -10.66 8.62
CA GLY A 101 -15.19 -11.43 9.86
C GLY A 101 -16.62 -11.42 10.39
N SER A 102 -17.15 -12.61 10.74
CA SER A 102 -18.41 -12.77 11.49
C SER A 102 -18.29 -12.42 12.99
N GLU A 103 -17.09 -12.09 13.45
CA GLU A 103 -16.82 -11.69 14.83
C GLU A 103 -17.12 -10.20 15.03
N ALA A 104 -17.36 -9.81 16.29
CA ALA A 104 -17.70 -8.44 16.64
C ALA A 104 -16.67 -7.46 16.05
N LYS A 105 -17.14 -6.58 15.16
CA LYS A 105 -16.34 -5.51 14.54
C LYS A 105 -15.57 -4.77 15.64
N ASN A 106 -14.26 -4.93 15.68
CA ASN A 106 -13.41 -4.28 16.68
C ASN A 106 -13.09 -2.88 16.18
N THR A 107 -14.08 -2.00 16.39
CA THR A 107 -14.03 -0.60 15.93
C THR A 107 -12.84 0.14 16.53
N ASP A 108 -12.45 -0.19 17.76
CA ASP A 108 -11.31 0.43 18.44
C ASP A 108 -9.99 0.08 17.72
N LYS A 109 -9.78 -1.21 17.40
CA LYS A 109 -8.61 -1.66 16.65
C LYS A 109 -8.56 -1.06 15.25
N LEU A 110 -9.72 -0.96 14.57
CA LEU A 110 -9.81 -0.31 13.27
C LEU A 110 -9.40 1.15 13.35
N LEU A 111 -9.90 1.88 14.35
CA LEU A 111 -9.60 3.28 14.55
C LEU A 111 -8.11 3.48 14.86
N GLU A 112 -7.53 2.66 15.74
CA GLU A 112 -6.10 2.69 16.08
C GLU A 112 -5.22 2.55 14.83
N VAL A 113 -5.43 1.49 14.03
CA VAL A 113 -4.64 1.25 12.81
C VAL A 113 -4.87 2.35 11.76
N THR A 114 -6.10 2.85 11.65
CA THR A 114 -6.41 3.95 10.72
C THR A 114 -5.70 5.24 11.13
N MET A 115 -5.68 5.57 12.42
CA MET A 115 -4.99 6.76 12.93
C MET A 115 -3.49 6.65 12.70
N ASP A 116 -2.90 5.48 12.94
CA ASP A 116 -1.49 5.23 12.61
C ASP A 116 -1.21 5.45 11.11
N LEU A 117 -2.06 4.93 10.23
CA LEU A 117 -1.92 5.11 8.77
C LEU A 117 -2.08 6.58 8.37
N ALA A 118 -3.03 7.29 9.00
CA ALA A 118 -3.28 8.70 8.80
C ALA A 118 -2.07 9.55 9.21
N GLU A 119 -1.47 9.29 10.37
CA GLU A 119 -0.25 9.97 10.80
C GLU A 119 0.91 9.75 9.82
N ASN A 120 1.04 8.54 9.27
CA ASN A 120 2.06 8.25 8.26
C ASN A 120 1.76 8.95 6.93
N ALA A 121 0.50 9.04 6.51
CA ALA A 121 0.09 9.82 5.34
C ALA A 121 0.55 11.28 5.48
N VAL A 122 0.29 11.88 6.64
CA VAL A 122 0.71 13.25 6.97
C VAL A 122 2.23 13.38 6.99
N LYS A 123 2.97 12.42 7.56
CA LYS A 123 4.44 12.40 7.55
C LYS A 123 4.99 12.31 6.13
N VAL A 124 4.41 11.47 5.28
CA VAL A 124 4.77 11.36 3.86
C VAL A 124 4.58 12.73 3.21
N ILE A 125 3.37 13.28 3.17
CA ILE A 125 3.06 14.56 2.50
C ILE A 125 3.90 15.75 3.02
N ASN A 126 4.23 15.75 4.31
CA ASN A 126 5.03 16.82 4.91
C ASN A 126 6.55 16.60 4.79
N SER A 127 7.01 15.45 4.28
CA SER A 127 8.44 15.22 4.06
C SER A 127 8.99 16.15 2.96
N GLN A 128 10.17 16.72 3.19
CA GLN A 128 10.79 17.70 2.28
C GLN A 128 11.25 17.11 0.93
N ASN A 129 11.23 15.79 0.78
CA ASN A 129 11.76 15.07 -0.38
C ASN A 129 10.67 14.69 -1.40
N ILE A 130 9.45 15.19 -1.28
CA ILE A 130 8.37 14.87 -2.23
C ILE A 130 8.23 15.98 -3.26
N VAL A 131 8.37 15.59 -4.53
CA VAL A 131 7.98 16.41 -5.67
C VAL A 131 6.48 16.19 -5.92
N LEU A 132 5.70 17.28 -5.94
CA LEU A 132 4.25 17.22 -6.13
C LEU A 132 3.84 16.52 -7.43
N GLU A 133 4.57 16.77 -8.51
CA GLU A 133 4.32 16.13 -9.80
C GLU A 133 4.45 14.60 -9.73
N GLU A 134 5.49 14.10 -9.04
CA GLU A 134 5.69 12.67 -8.81
C GLU A 134 4.54 12.07 -8.00
N LEU A 135 4.07 12.76 -6.96
CA LEU A 135 2.90 12.36 -6.19
C LEU A 135 1.67 12.24 -7.09
N PHE A 136 1.35 13.26 -7.89
CA PHE A 136 0.19 13.24 -8.78
C PHE A 136 0.27 12.14 -9.84
N ASP A 137 1.45 11.88 -10.39
CA ASP A 137 1.63 10.79 -11.35
C ASP A 137 1.35 9.43 -10.73
N VAL A 138 1.75 9.19 -9.49
CA VAL A 138 1.41 7.95 -8.78
C VAL A 138 -0.09 7.85 -8.53
N LEU A 139 -0.69 8.89 -7.94
CA LEU A 139 -2.09 8.88 -7.54
C LEU A 139 -3.06 8.76 -8.73
N ARG A 140 -2.60 9.04 -9.97
CA ARG A 140 -3.39 8.93 -11.21
C ARG A 140 -3.41 7.50 -11.79
N HIS A 141 -2.38 6.69 -11.55
CA HIS A 141 -2.17 5.43 -12.29
C HIS A 141 -2.71 4.17 -11.61
N ASP A 142 -3.17 4.23 -10.36
CA ASP A 142 -3.51 3.00 -9.60
C ASP A 142 -5.02 2.68 -9.58
N TYR A 143 -5.41 1.64 -10.33
CA TYR A 143 -6.80 1.24 -10.61
C TYR A 143 -7.37 0.24 -9.59
N GLY A 144 -7.27 0.54 -8.29
CA GLY A 144 -7.90 -0.26 -7.23
C GLY A 144 -8.88 0.55 -6.39
N THR A 145 -10.03 -0.02 -6.01
CA THR A 145 -11.02 0.64 -5.14
C THR A 145 -10.45 1.07 -3.78
N PHE A 146 -9.41 0.38 -3.28
CA PHE A 146 -8.71 0.79 -2.06
C PHE A 146 -7.58 1.79 -2.32
N ALA A 147 -7.04 1.82 -3.54
CA ALA A 147 -6.20 2.93 -3.98
C ALA A 147 -7.03 4.23 -4.02
N HIS A 148 -8.34 4.17 -4.28
CA HIS A 148 -9.21 5.34 -4.23
C HIS A 148 -9.20 6.02 -2.85
N SER A 149 -9.51 5.29 -1.77
CA SER A 149 -9.53 5.89 -0.42
C SER A 149 -8.16 6.41 0.01
N THR A 150 -7.08 5.69 -0.31
CA THR A 150 -5.72 6.21 -0.08
C THR A 150 -5.47 7.48 -0.89
N ASN A 151 -5.82 7.49 -2.18
CA ASN A 151 -5.56 8.65 -3.05
C ASN A 151 -6.36 9.87 -2.61
N VAL A 152 -7.65 9.71 -2.30
CA VAL A 152 -8.50 10.76 -1.75
C VAL A 152 -7.93 11.30 -0.45
N SER A 153 -7.50 10.42 0.46
CA SER A 153 -6.83 10.81 1.70
C SER A 153 -5.57 11.64 1.43
N MET A 154 -4.70 11.20 0.52
CA MET A 154 -3.47 11.92 0.17
C MET A 154 -3.75 13.29 -0.47
N TYR A 155 -4.73 13.37 -1.38
CA TYR A 155 -5.16 14.66 -1.96
C TYR A 155 -5.72 15.61 -0.91
N ALA A 156 -6.53 15.09 0.03
CA ALA A 156 -7.12 15.90 1.08
C ALA A 156 -6.07 16.42 2.07
N VAL A 157 -5.10 15.60 2.46
CA VAL A 157 -3.96 16.00 3.31
C VAL A 157 -3.09 17.03 2.60
N LEU A 158 -2.80 16.82 1.32
CA LEU A 158 -2.04 17.79 0.53
C LEU A 158 -2.75 19.14 0.48
N LEU A 159 -4.05 19.16 0.20
CA LEU A 159 -4.84 20.39 0.21
C LEU A 159 -4.84 21.04 1.61
N ALA A 160 -5.01 20.25 2.67
CA ALA A 160 -5.00 20.74 4.04
C ALA A 160 -3.66 21.39 4.42
N LYS A 161 -2.55 20.80 3.98
CA LYS A 161 -1.21 21.37 4.14
C LYS A 161 -1.10 22.72 3.43
N GLU A 162 -1.52 22.83 2.17
CA GLU A 162 -1.47 24.08 1.40
C GLU A 162 -2.38 25.17 1.99
N LEU A 163 -3.47 24.79 2.66
CA LEU A 163 -4.34 25.69 3.40
C LEU A 163 -3.80 26.07 4.79
N GLY A 164 -2.65 25.53 5.21
CA GLY A 164 -2.02 25.83 6.50
C GLY A 164 -2.69 25.22 7.71
N LEU A 165 -3.44 24.12 7.55
CA LEU A 165 -4.09 23.42 8.66
C LEU A 165 -3.05 22.76 9.59
N SER A 166 -3.43 22.57 10.85
CA SER A 166 -2.56 21.95 11.85
C SER A 166 -2.28 20.47 11.51
N ILE A 167 -1.17 19.92 12.01
CA ILE A 167 -0.85 18.50 11.85
C ILE A 167 -1.98 17.61 12.38
N LYS A 168 -2.62 18.00 13.48
CA LYS A 168 -3.76 17.28 14.03
C LYS A 168 -4.93 17.24 13.04
N ASP A 169 -5.30 18.39 12.48
CA ASP A 169 -6.41 18.46 11.53
C ASP A 169 -6.08 17.70 10.24
N GLN A 170 -4.83 17.76 9.78
CA GLN A 170 -4.36 16.94 8.66
C GLN A 170 -4.50 15.44 8.94
N THR A 171 -4.16 14.98 10.15
CA THR A 171 -4.34 13.58 10.55
C THR A 171 -5.82 13.19 10.60
N ASP A 172 -6.69 14.02 11.15
CA ASP A 172 -8.13 13.75 11.20
C ASP A 172 -8.72 13.68 9.78
N ILE A 173 -8.30 14.57 8.88
CA ILE A 173 -8.66 14.56 7.46
C ILE A 173 -8.16 13.28 6.78
N ALA A 174 -6.92 12.88 7.05
CA ALA A 174 -6.34 11.68 6.48
C ALA A 174 -7.15 10.43 6.88
N ALA A 175 -7.47 10.29 8.17
CA ALA A 175 -8.28 9.20 8.69
C ALA A 175 -9.69 9.19 8.07
N GLY A 176 -10.34 10.35 7.98
CA GLY A 176 -11.62 10.51 7.30
C GLY A 176 -11.57 10.08 5.83
N GLY A 177 -10.54 10.48 5.10
CA GLY A 177 -10.33 10.08 3.70
C GLY A 177 -10.12 8.57 3.52
N LEU A 178 -9.39 7.91 4.44
CA LEU A 178 -9.18 6.46 4.39
C LEU A 178 -10.48 5.68 4.63
N LEU A 179 -11.37 6.20 5.48
CA LEU A 179 -12.61 5.53 5.88
C LEU A 179 -13.85 6.00 5.10
N HIS A 180 -13.77 7.05 4.28
CA HIS A 180 -14.97 7.72 3.74
C HIS A 180 -15.93 6.79 3.00
N ASP A 181 -15.38 5.82 2.28
CA ASP A 181 -16.12 4.86 1.45
C ASP A 181 -16.29 3.49 2.10
N ILE A 182 -16.03 3.39 3.41
CA ILE A 182 -16.13 2.13 4.15
C ILE A 182 -17.52 1.48 4.07
N GLY A 183 -18.58 2.29 3.97
CA GLY A 183 -19.96 1.81 3.81
C GLY A 183 -20.26 1.19 2.44
N LYS A 184 -19.36 1.34 1.45
CA LYS A 184 -19.52 0.77 0.11
C LYS A 184 -18.88 -0.61 -0.04
N ILE A 185 -18.10 -1.07 0.94
CA ILE A 185 -17.30 -2.31 0.83
C ILE A 185 -18.15 -3.56 0.57
N ASP A 186 -19.38 -3.62 1.12
CA ASP A 186 -20.30 -4.75 0.96
C ASP A 186 -21.35 -4.53 -0.15
N ILE A 187 -21.29 -3.41 -0.86
CA ILE A 187 -22.21 -3.11 -1.96
C ILE A 187 -21.69 -3.81 -3.22
N ASP A 188 -22.56 -4.57 -3.89
CA ASP A 188 -22.23 -5.22 -5.16
C ASP A 188 -21.77 -4.17 -6.19
N ALA A 189 -20.69 -4.47 -6.92
CA ALA A 189 -20.15 -3.59 -7.94
C ALA A 189 -21.19 -3.21 -9.01
N GLN A 190 -22.19 -4.06 -9.26
CA GLN A 190 -23.32 -3.78 -10.17
C GLN A 190 -24.28 -2.69 -9.67
N ILE A 191 -24.24 -2.37 -8.37
CA ILE A 191 -25.05 -1.29 -7.77
C ILE A 191 -24.25 0.02 -7.76
N LEU A 192 -22.93 -0.07 -7.66
CA LEU A 192 -22.04 1.10 -7.65
C LEU A 192 -21.78 1.67 -9.05
N ASN A 193 -22.05 0.92 -10.14
CA ASN A 193 -21.88 1.35 -11.53
C ASN A 193 -23.01 0.88 -12.45
#